data_AF-A0A7S4QZS1-F1
#
_entry.id   AF-A0A7S4QZS1-F1
#
_cell.length_a   1.000
_cell.length_b   1.000
_cell.length_c   1.000
_cell.angle_alpha   90.00
_cell.angle_beta   90.00
_cell.angle_gamma   90.00
#
_symmetry.space_group_name_H-M   'P 1'
#
loop_
_entity.id
_entity.type
_entity.pdbx_description
1 polymer ?
#
loop_
_entity_poly.entity_id
_entity_poly.type
_entity_poly.pdbx_seq_one_letter_code
_entity_poly.pdbx_strand_id
1 'polypeptide(L)'
;AESPELAPEPGAAKRPGRADRGFLSAVAAGLELDAPIVTGHDNEMPGVLPWRVFKLAAGITSLAWILSGVYFTLRVNHIWTMELPWWWQLEAPVSSPTNSTVGAESAQGLMADLAPLQTGSLQKPSVLGLWAASISGSSPLPVPERVNVAWPYPSISPRGLTCDSSGQQFLVTDGLSTFGAKLRTPSRPRQSLLAPAASGESASATARFRRLPHCPAMMGKAVEDVALVCGRGNRTDGEELCEALVLQGRGRALAGCPLVAVQSEGRGSGYVDSIADSWLRPGQRREQAVSLLVDPACAARAEGAGGVAGRGCASVATTLGRVAQLRPRTGSSELVPVNVFEARGVEDKMGRRESVAGGRIRAFNGRYLGVLQPRRQSIRVLDAANDGAEAGVLLLPTLEPIGAFCTGGGHLYLLGEGPGPGLWRLPLPDGSLRASHGDAA
;
A
#
# COMPACT_ATOMS: atom_id res chain seq x y z
N ALA A 1 14.57 -66.81 4.21
CA ALA A 1 14.24 -66.06 5.42
C ALA A 1 13.07 -65.16 5.09
N GLU A 2 11.88 -65.77 5.10
CA GLU A 2 10.60 -65.16 4.76
C GLU A 2 10.12 -64.27 5.90
N SER A 3 9.64 -63.07 5.55
CA SER A 3 8.95 -62.15 6.46
C SER A 3 7.47 -62.53 6.54
N PRO A 4 6.85 -62.54 7.72
CA PRO A 4 5.45 -62.90 7.85
C PRO A 4 4.52 -61.72 7.56
N GLU A 5 3.50 -62.08 6.81
CA GLU A 5 2.24 -61.45 6.42
C GLU A 5 1.46 -60.91 7.64
N LEU A 6 1.01 -59.65 7.57
CA LEU A 6 0.11 -59.04 8.56
C LEU A 6 -1.33 -59.11 8.04
N ALA A 7 -2.19 -59.80 8.80
CA ALA A 7 -3.61 -60.00 8.53
C ALA A 7 -4.47 -58.74 8.81
N PRO A 8 -5.69 -58.65 8.24
CA PRO A 8 -6.59 -57.49 8.37
C PRO A 8 -7.53 -57.57 9.58
N GLU A 9 -7.86 -56.40 10.16
CA GLU A 9 -8.86 -56.26 11.23
C GLU A 9 -10.32 -56.39 10.73
N PRO A 10 -11.22 -57.00 11.52
CA PRO A 10 -12.63 -57.14 11.18
C PRO A 10 -13.49 -55.97 11.67
N GLY A 11 -14.54 -55.67 10.89
CA GLY A 11 -15.45 -54.56 11.12
C GLY A 11 -16.35 -54.66 12.35
N ALA A 12 -16.83 -53.49 12.78
CA ALA A 12 -17.81 -53.34 13.86
C ALA A 12 -19.03 -52.51 13.43
N ALA A 13 -20.14 -53.23 13.31
CA ALA A 13 -21.46 -52.92 13.85
C ALA A 13 -22.20 -51.61 13.48
N LYS A 14 -23.07 -51.79 12.48
CA LYS A 14 -24.33 -51.08 12.22
C LYS A 14 -25.26 -51.11 13.46
N ARG A 15 -25.66 -49.94 13.99
CA ARG A 15 -26.77 -49.82 14.97
C ARG A 15 -28.04 -49.32 14.27
N PRO A 16 -29.20 -49.98 14.46
CA PRO A 16 -30.49 -49.53 13.95
C PRO A 16 -31.17 -48.57 14.95
N GLY A 17 -32.23 -47.94 14.45
CA GLY A 17 -32.84 -46.73 15.01
C GLY A 17 -33.55 -46.89 16.35
N ARG A 18 -33.85 -45.72 16.93
CA ARG A 18 -34.83 -45.59 18.00
C ARG A 18 -35.78 -44.45 17.66
N ALA A 19 -37.04 -44.85 17.51
CA ALA A 19 -38.19 -44.01 17.23
C ALA A 19 -38.53 -43.07 18.40
N ASP A 20 -39.12 -41.95 17.99
CA ASP A 20 -40.13 -41.12 18.65
C ASP A 20 -40.50 -41.46 20.09
N ARG A 21 -40.40 -40.44 20.94
CA ARG A 21 -41.39 -40.18 22.00
C ARG A 21 -41.30 -38.72 22.47
N GLY A 22 -42.35 -37.98 22.12
CA GLY A 22 -42.96 -36.86 22.85
C GLY A 22 -42.06 -35.91 23.63
N PHE A 23 -41.89 -34.70 23.09
CA PHE A 23 -41.48 -33.54 23.88
C PHE A 23 -42.43 -32.36 23.61
N LEU A 24 -43.70 -32.59 23.93
CA LEU A 24 -44.70 -31.54 24.14
C LEU A 24 -45.32 -31.77 25.52
N SER A 25 -44.57 -31.48 26.58
CA SER A 25 -45.11 -31.19 27.93
C SER A 25 -43.96 -30.75 28.85
N ALA A 26 -43.61 -29.47 28.80
CA ALA A 26 -42.89 -28.75 29.86
C ALA A 26 -42.91 -27.24 29.57
N VAL A 27 -44.10 -26.70 29.30
CA VAL A 27 -44.37 -25.27 29.50
C VAL A 27 -45.03 -25.19 30.86
N ALA A 28 -44.43 -24.40 31.76
CA ALA A 28 -44.83 -24.16 33.16
C ALA A 28 -44.25 -25.12 34.21
N ALA A 29 -42.99 -24.88 34.60
CA ALA A 29 -42.53 -24.85 36.00
C ALA A 29 -41.00 -24.63 36.05
N GLY A 30 -40.55 -23.64 36.82
CA GLY A 30 -39.12 -23.32 37.05
C GLY A 30 -38.78 -21.91 36.55
N LEU A 31 -39.17 -20.82 37.23
CA LEU A 31 -38.60 -20.31 38.48
C LEU A 31 -37.06 -20.25 38.46
N GLU A 32 -36.57 -19.01 38.34
CA GLU A 32 -35.34 -18.47 38.90
C GLU A 32 -34.14 -19.43 39.05
N LEU A 33 -33.27 -19.41 38.05
CA LEU A 33 -31.85 -19.38 38.34
C LEU A 33 -31.27 -18.14 37.67
N ASP A 34 -31.09 -17.09 38.47
CA ASP A 34 -30.03 -16.10 38.29
C ASP A 34 -28.72 -16.87 38.17
N ALA A 35 -28.40 -17.30 36.95
CA ALA A 35 -27.04 -17.65 36.62
C ALA A 35 -26.26 -16.32 36.63
N PRO A 36 -25.38 -16.06 37.62
CA PRO A 36 -24.57 -14.86 37.59
C PRO A 36 -23.86 -14.84 36.25
N ILE A 37 -23.99 -13.74 35.52
CA ILE A 37 -23.21 -13.51 34.31
C ILE A 37 -21.76 -13.45 34.78
N VAL A 38 -21.07 -14.59 34.73
CA VAL A 38 -19.63 -14.68 34.95
C VAL A 38 -19.00 -14.10 33.69
N THR A 39 -18.89 -12.79 33.63
CA THR A 39 -17.93 -12.18 32.72
C THR A 39 -16.56 -12.63 33.23
N GLY A 40 -15.75 -13.23 32.37
CA GLY A 40 -14.47 -13.85 32.74
C GLY A 40 -13.38 -12.89 33.25
N HIS A 41 -13.74 -11.78 33.91
CA HIS A 41 -12.87 -10.73 34.42
C HIS A 41 -13.14 -10.34 35.90
N ASP A 42 -14.12 -10.96 36.58
CA ASP A 42 -14.63 -10.49 37.88
C ASP A 42 -13.75 -10.81 39.12
N ASN A 43 -12.53 -11.34 38.95
CA ASN A 43 -11.60 -11.54 40.07
C ASN A 43 -10.43 -10.53 40.11
N GLU A 44 -10.34 -9.61 39.16
CA GLU A 44 -9.40 -8.50 39.24
C GLU A 44 -10.19 -7.21 39.52
N MET A 45 -9.96 -6.59 40.70
CA MET A 45 -10.57 -5.30 41.06
C MET A 45 -10.42 -4.30 39.89
N PRO A 46 -11.51 -3.96 39.18
CA PRO A 46 -11.42 -3.11 37.99
C PRO A 46 -10.91 -1.73 38.43
N GLY A 47 -9.76 -1.33 37.87
CA GLY A 47 -9.10 -0.06 38.19
C GLY A 47 -7.71 -0.20 38.85
N VAL A 48 -7.36 -1.35 39.42
CA VAL A 48 -6.03 -1.54 40.04
C VAL A 48 -4.91 -1.60 39.00
N LEU A 49 -5.12 -2.31 37.89
CA LEU A 49 -4.12 -2.43 36.84
C LEU A 49 -3.85 -1.08 36.14
N PRO A 50 -4.87 -0.31 35.67
CA PRO A 50 -4.65 1.02 35.12
C PRO A 50 -3.93 1.97 36.09
N TRP A 51 -4.29 1.94 37.39
CA TRP A 51 -3.63 2.76 38.41
C TRP A 51 -2.15 2.39 38.59
N ARG A 52 -1.83 1.10 38.65
CA ARG A 52 -0.43 0.63 38.76
C ARG A 52 0.40 1.03 37.53
N VAL A 53 -0.17 0.88 36.33
CA VAL A 53 0.48 1.29 35.08
C VAL A 53 0.72 2.80 35.06
N PHE A 54 -0.29 3.60 35.41
CA PHE A 54 -0.16 5.06 35.46
C PHE A 54 0.89 5.50 36.48
N LYS A 55 0.85 4.94 37.70
CA LYS A 55 1.81 5.26 38.76
C LYS A 55 3.25 4.91 38.36
N LEU A 56 3.45 3.75 37.71
CA LEU A 56 4.77 3.35 37.23
C LEU A 56 5.26 4.29 36.11
N ALA A 57 4.41 4.58 35.12
CA ALA A 57 4.74 5.47 34.01
C ALA A 57 5.08 6.90 34.48
N ALA A 58 4.28 7.44 35.42
CA ALA A 58 4.54 8.73 36.05
C ALA A 58 5.86 8.73 36.83
N GLY A 59 6.15 7.64 37.56
CA GLY A 59 7.42 7.47 38.27
C GLY A 59 8.64 7.46 37.34
N ILE A 60 8.58 6.69 36.25
CA ILE A 60 9.66 6.63 35.24
C ILE A 60 9.86 8.00 34.58
N THR A 61 8.77 8.68 34.23
CA THR A 61 8.83 10.00 33.58
C THR A 61 9.44 11.04 34.51
N SER A 62 9.01 11.10 35.78
CA SER A 62 9.59 11.99 36.78
C SER A 62 11.08 11.71 37.01
N LEU A 63 11.48 10.43 37.07
CA LEU A 63 12.89 10.05 37.20
C LEU A 63 13.71 10.52 36.00
N ALA A 64 13.19 10.37 34.78
CA ALA A 64 13.86 10.84 33.56
C ALA A 64 14.06 12.37 33.56
N TRP A 65 13.07 13.15 34.03
CA TRP A 65 13.18 14.60 34.17
C TRP A 65 14.20 15.02 35.23
N ILE A 66 14.22 14.33 36.39
CA ILE A 66 15.22 14.58 37.43
C ILE A 66 16.62 14.30 36.90
N LEU A 67 16.83 13.16 36.23
CA LEU A 67 18.13 12.81 35.63
C LEU A 67 18.56 13.83 34.57
N SER A 68 17.62 14.31 33.75
CA SER A 68 17.88 15.36 32.75
C SER A 68 18.28 16.69 33.40
N GLY A 69 17.61 17.09 34.49
CA GLY A 69 17.96 18.30 35.25
C GLY A 69 19.31 18.21 35.94
N VAL A 70 19.63 17.06 36.53
CA VAL A 70 20.96 16.79 37.12
C VAL A 70 22.04 16.84 36.04
N TYR A 71 21.84 16.18 34.91
CA TYR A 71 22.76 16.22 33.78
C TYR A 71 23.02 17.66 33.30
N PHE A 72 21.95 18.47 33.13
CA PHE A 72 22.09 19.85 32.71
C PHE A 72 22.86 20.70 33.72
N THR A 73 22.59 20.51 35.02
CA THR A 73 23.30 21.20 36.10
C THR A 73 24.78 20.83 36.13
N LEU A 74 25.12 19.55 35.99
CA LEU A 74 26.51 19.08 35.94
C LEU A 74 27.26 19.60 34.71
N ARG A 75 26.56 19.71 33.56
CA ARG A 75 27.11 20.27 32.32
C ARG A 75 27.43 21.76 32.46
N VAL A 76 26.50 22.56 33.02
CA VAL A 76 26.69 24.01 33.20
C VAL A 76 27.83 24.32 34.16
N ASN A 77 28.04 23.48 35.18
CA ASN A 77 29.15 23.64 36.12
C ASN A 77 30.49 23.07 35.61
N HIS A 78 30.54 22.55 34.37
CA HIS A 78 31.70 21.90 33.78
C HIS A 78 32.30 20.74 34.62
N ILE A 79 31.51 20.16 35.53
CA ILE A 79 31.93 19.04 36.37
C ILE A 79 32.02 17.75 35.55
N TRP A 80 31.16 17.62 34.53
CA TRP A 80 31.06 16.42 33.71
C TRP A 80 30.84 16.75 32.24
N THR A 81 31.78 16.34 31.38
CA THR A 81 31.65 16.41 29.91
C THR A 81 31.66 15.00 29.34
N MET A 82 30.51 14.33 29.36
CA MET A 82 30.32 13.13 28.52
C MET A 82 29.88 13.57 27.13
N GLU A 83 30.81 13.50 26.18
CA GLU A 83 30.49 13.51 24.76
C GLU A 83 29.88 12.16 24.39
N LEU A 84 28.55 12.06 24.39
CA LEU A 84 27.85 10.85 23.98
C LEU A 84 28.01 10.69 22.46
N PRO A 85 28.71 9.67 21.92
CA PRO A 85 29.12 9.63 20.51
C PRO A 85 28.00 9.60 19.46
N TRP A 86 26.74 9.53 19.85
CA TRP A 86 25.59 9.33 18.97
C TRP A 86 24.73 10.60 18.76
N TRP A 87 24.89 11.65 19.57
CA TRP A 87 24.05 12.87 19.43
C TRP A 87 24.32 13.67 18.14
N TRP A 88 25.56 13.67 17.64
CA TRP A 88 25.91 14.34 16.36
C TRP A 88 25.25 13.70 15.13
N GLN A 89 24.74 12.46 15.24
CA GLN A 89 24.02 11.81 14.13
C GLN A 89 22.55 12.26 14.03
N LEU A 90 21.99 12.86 15.08
CA LEU A 90 20.61 13.34 15.09
C LEU A 90 20.47 14.82 14.71
N GLU A 91 21.54 15.60 14.86
CA GLU A 91 21.51 17.06 14.69
C GLU A 91 22.38 17.58 13.55
N ALA A 92 23.00 16.72 12.73
CA ALA A 92 23.76 17.20 11.57
C ALA A 92 22.86 18.09 10.70
N PRO A 93 23.06 19.43 10.68
CA PRO A 93 22.29 20.29 9.82
C PRO A 93 22.62 19.84 8.40
N VAL A 94 21.57 19.51 7.64
CA VAL A 94 21.68 19.25 6.20
C VAL A 94 22.23 20.53 5.59
N SER A 95 23.55 20.58 5.42
CA SER A 95 24.24 21.63 4.70
C SER A 95 23.66 21.61 3.29
N SER A 96 22.88 22.64 3.00
CA SER A 96 22.40 22.90 1.65
C SER A 96 23.63 22.98 0.74
N PRO A 97 23.66 22.28 -0.41
CA PRO A 97 24.78 22.38 -1.32
C PRO A 97 24.78 23.79 -1.91
N THR A 98 25.69 24.63 -1.40
CA THR A 98 26.05 25.89 -2.01
C THR A 98 26.72 25.60 -3.35
N ASN A 99 26.17 26.21 -4.40
CA ASN A 99 26.70 26.23 -5.75
C ASN A 99 28.21 26.53 -5.77
N SER A 100 29.04 25.51 -5.92
CA SER A 100 30.41 25.66 -6.41
C SER A 100 30.41 25.38 -7.91
N THR A 101 30.33 26.47 -8.67
CA THR A 101 30.77 26.53 -10.06
C THR A 101 32.24 26.14 -10.15
N VAL A 102 32.52 24.93 -10.62
CA VAL A 102 33.87 24.54 -11.04
C VAL A 102 33.83 24.31 -12.55
N GLY A 103 34.79 24.96 -13.22
CA GLY A 103 34.82 25.21 -14.65
C GLY A 103 34.83 23.97 -15.53
N ALA A 104 34.24 24.18 -16.71
CA ALA A 104 34.33 23.32 -17.87
C ALA A 104 35.69 23.50 -18.54
N GLU A 105 36.45 22.41 -18.68
CA GLU A 105 37.48 22.30 -19.72
C GLU A 105 37.48 20.88 -20.33
N SER A 106 37.14 20.85 -21.62
CA SER A 106 37.78 20.06 -22.69
C SER A 106 38.02 18.56 -22.50
N ALA A 107 37.15 17.75 -23.10
CA ALA A 107 37.55 16.50 -23.77
C ALA A 107 36.61 16.18 -24.94
N GLN A 108 36.83 16.84 -26.08
CA GLN A 108 36.39 16.38 -27.39
C GLN A 108 37.43 15.38 -27.92
N GLY A 109 37.01 14.17 -28.28
CA GLY A 109 37.89 13.26 -29.03
C GLY A 109 37.44 11.81 -29.09
N LEU A 110 37.01 11.40 -30.29
CA LEU A 110 36.97 10.03 -30.82
C LEU A 110 36.00 9.02 -30.19
N MET A 111 34.86 8.79 -30.85
CA MET A 111 34.56 7.54 -31.58
C MET A 111 33.19 7.66 -32.24
N ALA A 112 33.21 8.07 -33.51
CA ALA A 112 32.16 7.77 -34.47
C ALA A 112 32.63 6.60 -35.34
N ASP A 113 31.67 5.85 -35.88
CA ASP A 113 31.80 4.73 -36.81
C ASP A 113 32.14 3.37 -36.20
N LEU A 114 31.09 2.55 -36.00
CA LEU A 114 30.84 1.33 -36.77
C LEU A 114 29.57 0.63 -36.22
N ALA A 115 28.49 0.68 -37.01
CA ALA A 115 27.29 -0.13 -36.80
C ALA A 115 27.22 -1.22 -37.89
N PRO A 116 26.95 -2.49 -37.55
CA PRO A 116 26.38 -3.43 -38.48
C PRO A 116 24.88 -3.62 -38.20
N LEU A 117 24.10 -3.58 -39.28
CA LEU A 117 22.71 -3.98 -39.38
C LEU A 117 22.49 -5.37 -38.74
N GLN A 118 21.79 -5.41 -37.60
CA GLN A 118 21.21 -6.64 -37.06
C GLN A 118 19.69 -6.56 -37.12
N THR A 119 19.14 -7.59 -37.76
CA THR A 119 17.73 -7.89 -37.96
C THR A 119 17.01 -8.17 -36.64
N GLY A 120 16.04 -7.32 -36.28
CA GLY A 120 14.67 -7.73 -35.91
C GLY A 120 14.39 -8.55 -34.66
N SER A 121 15.34 -8.75 -33.74
CA SER A 121 15.04 -9.20 -32.38
C SER A 121 14.75 -7.97 -31.53
N LEU A 122 13.49 -7.78 -31.10
CA LEU A 122 13.10 -6.80 -30.09
C LEU A 122 14.00 -6.98 -28.85
N GLN A 123 15.09 -6.21 -28.77
CA GLN A 123 15.91 -6.12 -27.57
C GLN A 123 14.98 -5.60 -26.49
N LYS A 124 14.57 -6.48 -25.56
CA LYS A 124 13.97 -6.06 -24.29
C LYS A 124 14.92 -4.99 -23.75
N PRO A 125 14.54 -3.72 -23.65
CA PRO A 125 15.40 -2.72 -23.04
C PRO A 125 15.71 -3.26 -21.65
N SER A 126 16.98 -3.60 -21.41
CA SER A 126 17.39 -4.12 -20.12
C SER A 126 17.07 -3.00 -19.14
N VAL A 127 16.42 -3.33 -18.02
CA VAL A 127 16.14 -2.35 -16.97
C VAL A 127 17.47 -1.71 -16.54
N LEU A 128 18.59 -2.44 -16.62
CA LEU A 128 19.97 -1.93 -16.50
C LEU A 128 20.29 -0.72 -17.40
N GLY A 129 19.74 -0.60 -18.61
CA GLY A 129 19.87 0.58 -19.47
C GLY A 129 19.15 1.82 -18.92
N LEU A 130 18.07 1.63 -18.14
CA LEU A 130 17.44 2.72 -17.37
C LEU A 130 18.26 3.10 -16.13
N TRP A 131 19.18 2.25 -15.67
CA TRP A 131 19.99 2.43 -14.44
C TRP A 131 21.42 2.89 -14.68
N ALA A 132 22.04 2.59 -15.82
CA ALA A 132 23.40 3.04 -16.14
C ALA A 132 23.55 4.58 -16.13
N ALA A 133 22.42 5.29 -16.27
CA ALA A 133 22.29 6.73 -16.09
C ALA A 133 22.53 7.22 -14.64
N SER A 134 22.31 6.38 -13.61
CA SER A 134 22.46 6.75 -12.19
C SER A 134 23.90 6.65 -11.68
N ILE A 135 24.76 5.84 -12.30
CA ILE A 135 26.13 5.57 -11.80
C ILE A 135 27.16 6.48 -12.48
N SER A 136 26.86 6.97 -13.69
CA SER A 136 27.78 7.79 -14.50
C SER A 136 27.82 9.28 -14.13
N GLY A 137 27.13 9.70 -13.06
CA GLY A 137 27.20 11.07 -12.50
C GLY A 137 26.76 12.20 -13.44
N SER A 138 26.23 11.88 -14.63
CA SER A 138 26.02 12.83 -15.72
C SER A 138 24.68 12.68 -16.42
N SER A 139 23.76 11.87 -15.90
CA SER A 139 22.40 11.79 -16.43
C SER A 139 21.38 12.42 -15.46
N PRO A 140 20.53 13.33 -15.97
CA PRO A 140 19.60 14.11 -15.17
C PRO A 140 18.40 13.24 -14.80
N LEU A 141 18.49 12.47 -13.70
CA LEU A 141 17.27 11.96 -13.09
C LEU A 141 16.36 13.16 -12.83
N PRO A 142 15.10 13.12 -13.28
CA PRO A 142 14.18 14.23 -13.11
C PRO A 142 14.03 14.50 -11.62
N VAL A 143 14.33 15.74 -11.23
CA VAL A 143 14.23 16.17 -9.83
C VAL A 143 12.79 15.93 -9.38
N PRO A 144 12.57 15.24 -8.25
CA PRO A 144 11.23 15.00 -7.74
C PRO A 144 10.50 16.32 -7.53
N GLU A 145 9.33 16.46 -8.15
CA GLU A 145 8.50 17.64 -7.96
C GLU A 145 7.61 17.43 -6.74
N ARG A 146 7.73 18.33 -5.75
CA ARG A 146 6.84 18.32 -4.59
C ARG A 146 5.46 18.81 -4.99
N VAL A 147 4.45 17.98 -4.74
CA VAL A 147 3.04 18.34 -4.91
C VAL A 147 2.60 19.09 -3.64
N ASN A 148 1.97 20.25 -3.82
CA ASN A 148 1.40 21.00 -2.71
C ASN A 148 0.16 20.27 -2.19
N VAL A 149 0.28 19.68 -0.99
CA VAL A 149 -0.78 18.87 -0.37
C VAL A 149 -1.47 19.62 0.76
N ALA A 150 -2.80 19.57 0.76
CA ALA A 150 -3.61 20.06 1.86
C ALA A 150 -4.37 18.89 2.49
N TRP A 151 -4.01 18.56 3.73
CA TRP A 151 -4.65 17.51 4.52
C TRP A 151 -5.86 18.04 5.29
N PRO A 152 -6.87 17.20 5.60
CA PRO A 152 -8.01 17.62 6.41
C PRO A 152 -7.65 18.00 7.85
N TYR A 153 -6.58 17.43 8.39
CA TYR A 153 -6.02 17.71 9.71
C TYR A 153 -4.51 17.45 9.71
N PRO A 154 -3.73 18.15 10.55
CA PRO A 154 -2.26 18.11 10.52
C PRO A 154 -1.67 16.79 11.04
N SER A 155 -2.38 16.07 11.90
CA SER A 155 -1.91 14.83 12.52
C SER A 155 -2.24 13.57 11.72
N ILE A 156 -2.69 13.71 10.46
CA ILE A 156 -3.00 12.54 9.62
C ILE A 156 -1.74 11.72 9.38
N SER A 157 -1.82 10.40 9.57
CA SER A 157 -0.75 9.45 9.28
C SER A 157 -1.23 8.44 8.25
N PRO A 158 -1.17 8.81 6.95
CA PRO A 158 -1.51 7.91 5.86
C PRO A 158 -0.76 6.58 5.90
N ARG A 159 -1.47 5.49 5.67
CA ARG A 159 -0.94 4.12 5.60
C ARG A 159 -0.89 3.55 4.19
N GLY A 160 -1.69 4.11 3.28
CA GLY A 160 -1.80 3.65 1.90
C GLY A 160 -2.17 4.81 0.97
N LEU A 161 -1.61 4.77 -0.24
CA LEU A 161 -1.89 5.69 -1.34
C LEU A 161 -2.27 4.87 -2.57
N THR A 162 -3.26 5.32 -3.33
CA THR A 162 -3.59 4.79 -4.65
C THR A 162 -4.03 5.95 -5.55
N CYS A 163 -3.85 5.78 -6.85
CA CYS A 163 -4.31 6.73 -7.85
C CYS A 163 -4.96 6.01 -9.02
N ASP A 164 -5.74 6.75 -9.79
CA ASP A 164 -6.31 6.28 -11.04
C ASP A 164 -5.24 6.21 -12.15
N SER A 165 -5.61 5.61 -13.29
CA SER A 165 -4.70 5.48 -14.43
C SER A 165 -4.26 6.82 -15.02
N SER A 166 -5.05 7.89 -14.84
CA SER A 166 -4.73 9.24 -15.31
C SER A 166 -3.79 10.01 -14.37
N GLY A 167 -3.60 9.53 -13.13
CA GLY A 167 -2.83 10.24 -12.10
C GLY A 167 -3.50 11.54 -11.61
N GLN A 168 -4.78 11.73 -11.91
CA GLN A 168 -5.54 12.91 -11.51
C GLN A 168 -6.37 12.69 -10.26
N GLN A 169 -6.72 11.46 -9.93
CA GLN A 169 -7.52 11.15 -8.74
C GLN A 169 -6.69 10.31 -7.76
N PHE A 170 -6.71 10.72 -6.50
CA PHE A 170 -6.02 10.01 -5.42
C PHE A 170 -6.99 9.55 -4.36
N LEU A 171 -6.65 8.44 -3.76
CA LEU A 171 -7.30 7.91 -2.57
C LEU A 171 -6.23 7.51 -1.55
N VAL A 172 -6.44 7.91 -0.31
CA VAL A 172 -5.55 7.66 0.83
C VAL A 172 -6.36 7.07 1.98
N THR A 173 -5.74 6.20 2.76
CA THR A 173 -6.31 5.69 4.03
C THR A 173 -5.34 5.93 5.18
N ASP A 174 -5.86 6.28 6.36
CA ASP A 174 -5.10 6.31 7.62
C ASP A 174 -5.31 5.06 8.48
N GLY A 175 -6.10 4.10 7.97
CA GLY A 175 -6.47 2.86 8.65
C GLY A 175 -7.88 2.88 9.27
N LEU A 176 -8.48 4.07 9.39
CA LEU A 176 -9.82 4.26 9.95
C LEU A 176 -10.76 4.97 8.98
N SER A 177 -10.23 5.91 8.21
CA SER A 177 -10.94 6.76 7.27
C SER A 177 -10.25 6.77 5.92
N THR A 178 -11.04 7.06 4.88
CA THR A 178 -10.55 7.23 3.51
C THR A 178 -10.70 8.68 3.06
N PHE A 179 -9.72 9.14 2.29
CA PHE A 179 -9.58 10.52 1.85
C PHE A 179 -9.33 10.58 0.35
N GLY A 180 -10.14 11.34 -0.37
CA GLY A 180 -10.01 11.56 -1.80
C GLY A 180 -9.42 12.92 -2.12
N ALA A 181 -8.63 13.01 -3.19
CA ALA A 181 -8.17 14.28 -3.76
C ALA A 181 -8.17 14.22 -5.29
N LYS A 182 -8.36 15.38 -5.93
CA LYS A 182 -8.05 15.56 -7.36
C LYS A 182 -6.78 16.39 -7.52
N LEU A 183 -5.85 15.95 -8.36
CA LEU A 183 -4.66 16.69 -8.75
C LEU A 183 -5.08 17.86 -9.63
N ARG A 184 -4.72 19.07 -9.21
CA ARG A 184 -4.83 20.25 -10.05
C ARG A 184 -3.43 20.57 -10.54
N THR A 185 -3.18 20.29 -11.81
CA THR A 185 -2.02 20.81 -12.50
C THR A 185 -2.36 22.22 -12.98
N PRO A 186 -1.50 23.22 -12.72
CA PRO A 186 -1.70 24.55 -13.25
C PRO A 186 -1.70 24.43 -14.77
N SER A 187 -2.85 24.76 -15.38
CA SER A 187 -2.93 24.87 -16.83
C SER A 187 -1.89 25.89 -17.24
N ARG A 188 -0.90 25.50 -18.06
CA ARG A 188 0.04 26.47 -18.64
C ARG A 188 -0.83 27.56 -19.26
N PRO A 189 -0.83 28.80 -18.73
CA PRO A 189 -1.62 29.85 -19.32
C PRO A 189 -1.19 29.89 -20.79
N ARG A 190 -2.15 29.81 -21.72
CA ARG A 190 -1.87 29.92 -23.15
C ARG A 190 -0.98 31.15 -23.29
N GLN A 191 0.29 30.91 -23.59
CA GLN A 191 1.31 31.94 -23.53
C GLN A 191 0.86 33.05 -24.47
N SER A 192 0.35 34.13 -23.89
CA SER A 192 0.22 35.38 -24.61
C SER A 192 1.64 35.74 -24.97
N LEU A 193 1.96 35.69 -26.27
CA LEU A 193 3.32 35.85 -26.84
C LEU A 193 4.00 37.18 -26.46
N LEU A 194 3.35 38.04 -25.67
CA LEU A 194 3.76 39.39 -25.35
C LEU A 194 3.98 39.65 -23.85
N ALA A 195 3.78 38.66 -22.96
CA ALA A 195 4.05 38.84 -21.53
C ALA A 195 5.50 38.46 -21.20
N PRO A 196 6.34 39.40 -20.72
CA PRO A 196 7.71 39.10 -20.30
C PRO A 196 7.69 38.07 -19.17
N ALA A 197 8.61 37.10 -19.24
CA ALA A 197 8.74 35.99 -18.30
C ALA A 197 9.07 36.50 -16.88
N ALA A 198 8.03 36.89 -16.13
CA ALA A 198 8.16 37.23 -14.73
C ALA A 198 8.51 35.96 -13.94
N SER A 199 9.80 35.88 -13.56
CA SER A 199 10.40 35.07 -12.50
C SER A 199 9.66 33.77 -12.10
N GLY A 200 9.99 32.68 -12.80
CA GLY A 200 10.56 31.46 -12.22
C GLY A 200 9.80 30.64 -11.17
N GLU A 201 8.63 31.04 -10.69
CA GLU A 201 7.87 30.24 -9.73
C GLU A 201 7.16 29.11 -10.49
N SER A 202 7.87 27.99 -10.63
CA SER A 202 7.34 26.75 -11.20
C SER A 202 6.03 26.41 -10.50
N ALA A 203 4.92 26.61 -11.21
CA ALA A 203 3.60 26.38 -10.66
C ALA A 203 3.47 24.90 -10.29
N SER A 204 3.55 24.60 -8.99
CA SER A 204 3.52 23.23 -8.47
C SER A 204 2.11 22.65 -8.54
N ALA A 205 2.01 21.37 -8.88
CA ALA A 205 0.73 20.68 -8.81
C ALA A 205 0.17 20.69 -7.37
N THR A 206 -1.15 20.81 -7.23
CA THR A 206 -1.81 20.90 -5.92
C THR A 206 -2.83 19.77 -5.75
N ALA A 207 -2.85 19.12 -4.59
CA ALA A 207 -3.82 18.08 -4.22
C ALA A 207 -4.44 18.38 -2.86
N ARG A 208 -5.77 18.54 -2.81
CA ARG A 208 -6.50 18.81 -1.56
C ARG A 208 -7.33 17.59 -1.16
N PHE A 209 -6.88 16.92 -0.12
CA PHE A 209 -7.55 15.74 0.41
C PHE A 209 -8.78 16.14 1.23
N ARG A 210 -9.87 15.39 1.01
CA ARG A 210 -11.13 15.52 1.76
C ARG A 210 -11.57 14.14 2.19
N ARG A 211 -12.17 14.05 3.38
CA ARG A 211 -12.77 12.79 3.84
C ARG A 211 -13.87 12.39 2.86
N LEU A 212 -13.87 11.11 2.47
CA LEU A 212 -14.93 10.59 1.60
C LEU A 212 -16.26 10.45 2.35
N PRO A 213 -17.39 10.48 1.62
CA PRO A 213 -18.68 10.15 2.20
C PRO A 213 -18.69 8.80 2.90
N HIS A 214 -19.52 8.66 3.93
CA HIS A 214 -19.66 7.41 4.68
C HIS A 214 -20.12 6.29 3.74
N CYS A 215 -19.34 5.22 3.67
CA CYS A 215 -19.70 4.01 2.98
C CYS A 215 -20.20 2.98 4.00
N PRO A 216 -21.47 2.55 3.95
CA PRO A 216 -22.01 1.57 4.90
C PRO A 216 -21.18 0.27 4.96
N ALA A 217 -20.59 -0.13 3.82
CA ALA A 217 -19.74 -1.31 3.71
C ALA A 217 -18.44 -1.24 4.53
N MET A 218 -18.00 -0.05 4.96
CA MET A 218 -16.81 0.16 5.79
C MET A 218 -17.12 0.36 7.28
N MET A 219 -18.40 0.44 7.66
CA MET A 219 -18.76 0.83 9.02
C MET A 219 -18.30 -0.21 10.06
N GLY A 220 -17.60 0.27 11.10
CA GLY A 220 -17.17 -0.56 12.23
C GLY A 220 -16.02 -1.53 11.90
N LYS A 221 -15.34 -1.35 10.76
CA LYS A 221 -14.19 -2.16 10.35
C LYS A 221 -12.96 -1.28 10.14
N ALA A 222 -11.80 -1.79 10.53
CA ALA A 222 -10.52 -1.15 10.21
C ALA A 222 -10.21 -1.35 8.73
N VAL A 223 -9.67 -0.31 8.10
CA VAL A 223 -9.22 -0.32 6.71
C VAL A 223 -7.74 -0.68 6.68
N GLU A 224 -7.38 -1.73 5.95
CA GLU A 224 -5.98 -2.17 5.86
C GLU A 224 -5.27 -1.50 4.68
N ASP A 225 -5.95 -1.41 3.53
CA ASP A 225 -5.46 -0.78 2.31
C ASP A 225 -6.63 -0.36 1.41
N VAL A 226 -6.35 0.49 0.42
CA VAL A 226 -7.34 1.01 -0.54
C VAL A 226 -6.79 0.97 -1.96
N ALA A 227 -7.68 0.74 -2.92
CA ALA A 227 -7.42 0.86 -4.35
C ALA A 227 -8.51 1.70 -5.02
N LEU A 228 -8.10 2.52 -5.99
CA LEU A 228 -9.01 3.37 -6.76
C LEU A 228 -9.22 2.77 -8.14
N VAL A 229 -10.47 2.74 -8.58
CA VAL A 229 -10.80 2.33 -9.94
C VAL A 229 -11.72 3.37 -10.55
N CYS A 230 -11.29 3.94 -11.66
CA CYS A 230 -12.09 4.89 -12.42
C CYS A 230 -12.36 4.30 -13.80
N GLY A 231 -13.63 4.30 -14.19
CA GLY A 231 -14.09 3.89 -15.50
C GLY A 231 -14.74 5.06 -16.23
N ARG A 232 -14.69 5.03 -17.55
CA ARG A 232 -15.48 5.95 -18.37
C ARG A 232 -16.94 5.55 -18.21
N GLY A 233 -17.77 6.42 -17.64
CA GLY A 233 -19.20 6.15 -17.49
C GLY A 233 -19.88 6.11 -18.87
N ASN A 234 -20.93 5.29 -19.00
CA ASN A 234 -21.80 5.29 -20.19
C ASN A 234 -22.65 6.56 -20.32
N ARG A 235 -22.54 7.51 -19.39
CA ARG A 235 -23.28 8.78 -19.45
C ARG A 235 -22.65 9.69 -20.49
N THR A 236 -23.52 10.32 -21.28
CA THR A 236 -23.18 11.31 -22.31
C THR A 236 -22.36 12.49 -21.79
N ASP A 237 -22.40 12.72 -20.47
CA ASP A 237 -21.80 13.90 -19.85
C ASP A 237 -20.31 13.75 -19.58
N GLY A 238 -19.71 12.59 -19.91
CA GLY A 238 -18.27 12.36 -19.77
C GLY A 238 -17.79 12.30 -18.32
N GLU A 239 -18.70 12.18 -17.34
CA GLU A 239 -18.31 12.01 -15.94
C GLU A 239 -17.67 10.63 -15.72
N GLU A 240 -16.43 10.64 -15.24
CA GLU A 240 -15.73 9.45 -14.79
C GLU A 240 -16.38 8.91 -13.52
N LEU A 241 -16.83 7.66 -13.57
CA LEU A 241 -17.36 6.96 -12.40
C LEU A 241 -16.20 6.26 -11.71
N CYS A 242 -15.88 6.72 -10.50
CA CYS A 242 -14.85 6.12 -9.68
C CYS A 242 -15.45 5.33 -8.51
N GLU A 243 -14.81 4.20 -8.22
CA GLU A 243 -15.11 3.30 -7.13
C GLU A 243 -13.84 3.10 -6.28
N ALA A 244 -14.00 3.24 -4.97
CA ALA A 244 -12.98 2.85 -4.00
C ALA A 244 -13.19 1.39 -3.60
N LEU A 245 -12.15 0.57 -3.82
CA LEU A 245 -12.06 -0.76 -3.26
C LEU A 245 -11.26 -0.71 -1.96
N VAL A 246 -11.77 -1.37 -0.93
CA VAL A 246 -11.27 -1.24 0.43
C VAL A 246 -11.01 -2.62 1.01
N LEU A 247 -9.76 -2.90 1.33
CA LEU A 247 -9.37 -4.12 2.02
C LEU A 247 -9.62 -3.94 3.52
N GLN A 248 -10.42 -4.81 4.12
CA GLN A 248 -10.81 -4.68 5.52
C GLN A 248 -10.90 -6.02 6.24
N GLY A 249 -11.21 -5.98 7.53
CA GLY A 249 -11.42 -7.18 8.33
C GLY A 249 -10.16 -8.04 8.44
N ARG A 250 -8.98 -7.42 8.57
CA ARG A 250 -7.67 -8.09 8.57
C ARG A 250 -7.38 -8.87 7.29
N GLY A 251 -7.75 -8.28 6.15
CA GLY A 251 -7.49 -8.85 4.84
C GLY A 251 -8.45 -9.97 4.42
N ARG A 252 -9.63 -10.08 5.06
CA ARG A 252 -10.60 -11.15 4.77
C ARG A 252 -11.81 -10.69 3.99
N ALA A 253 -11.94 -9.39 3.75
CA ALA A 253 -13.06 -8.85 3.00
C ALA A 253 -12.61 -7.68 2.13
N LEU A 254 -13.26 -7.57 0.98
CA LEU A 254 -13.10 -6.46 0.04
C LEU A 254 -14.44 -5.74 -0.04
N ALA A 255 -14.45 -4.44 0.24
CA ALA A 255 -15.64 -3.61 0.10
C ALA A 255 -15.51 -2.69 -1.12
N GLY A 256 -16.60 -2.50 -1.87
CA GLY A 256 -16.71 -1.52 -2.95
C GLY A 256 -17.55 -0.32 -2.51
N CYS A 257 -17.03 0.88 -2.74
CA CYS A 257 -17.66 2.14 -2.34
C CYS A 257 -17.62 3.15 -3.50
N PRO A 258 -18.77 3.58 -4.06
CA PRO A 258 -18.78 4.59 -5.11
C PRO A 258 -18.28 5.94 -4.57
N LEU A 259 -17.39 6.60 -5.32
CA LEU A 259 -16.84 7.91 -4.95
C LEU A 259 -17.69 9.08 -5.42
N VAL A 260 -18.51 8.85 -6.45
CA VAL A 260 -19.42 9.87 -6.93
C VAL A 260 -20.58 9.94 -5.94
N ALA A 261 -20.65 11.05 -5.22
CA ALA A 261 -21.81 11.46 -4.43
C ALA A 261 -22.95 11.80 -5.40
N VAL A 262 -23.41 10.81 -6.18
CA VAL A 262 -24.68 10.97 -6.87
C VAL A 262 -25.69 11.03 -5.75
N GLN A 263 -26.17 12.23 -5.45
CA GLN A 263 -27.30 12.52 -4.57
C GLN A 263 -28.61 11.90 -5.09
N SER A 264 -28.54 10.94 -6.02
CA SER A 264 -29.64 10.05 -6.30
C SER A 264 -29.87 9.22 -5.04
N GLU A 265 -30.89 9.59 -4.28
CA GLU A 265 -31.35 9.01 -3.00
C GLU A 265 -31.68 7.51 -3.03
N GLY A 266 -31.27 6.77 -4.06
CA GLY A 266 -31.48 5.34 -4.16
C GLY A 266 -30.37 4.62 -4.90
N ARG A 267 -29.79 3.62 -4.22
CA ARG A 267 -29.14 2.40 -4.78
C ARG A 267 -27.64 2.36 -5.05
N GLY A 268 -26.86 3.33 -4.59
CA GLY A 268 -25.42 3.12 -4.42
C GLY A 268 -25.08 2.33 -3.16
N SER A 269 -25.71 1.17 -2.89
CA SER A 269 -25.33 0.35 -1.73
C SER A 269 -23.97 -0.25 -2.00
N GLY A 270 -22.94 0.17 -1.26
CA GLY A 270 -21.65 -0.50 -1.30
C GLY A 270 -21.81 -2.00 -1.06
N TYR A 271 -20.93 -2.80 -1.63
CA TYR A 271 -20.94 -4.26 -1.47
C TYR A 271 -19.75 -4.71 -0.63
N VAL A 272 -19.84 -5.93 -0.10
CA VAL A 272 -18.75 -6.58 0.64
C VAL A 272 -18.65 -8.02 0.16
N ASP A 273 -17.49 -8.36 -0.39
CA ASP A 273 -17.15 -9.73 -0.78
C ASP A 273 -16.13 -10.31 0.22
N SER A 274 -16.30 -11.58 0.60
CA SER A 274 -15.35 -12.27 1.49
C SER A 274 -14.22 -12.87 0.70
N ILE A 275 -12.97 -12.67 1.11
CA ILE A 275 -11.80 -13.31 0.51
C ILE A 275 -11.67 -14.71 1.13
N ALA A 276 -11.60 -15.74 0.29
CA ALA A 276 -11.44 -17.11 0.74
C ALA A 276 -10.14 -17.26 1.54
N ASP A 277 -10.19 -17.87 2.71
CA ASP A 277 -9.00 -18.03 3.58
C ASP A 277 -8.21 -19.32 3.26
N SER A 278 -8.77 -20.23 2.44
CA SER A 278 -8.25 -21.59 2.20
C SER A 278 -6.89 -21.63 1.51
N TRP A 279 -6.51 -20.57 0.80
CA TRP A 279 -5.22 -20.47 0.10
C TRP A 279 -4.12 -19.80 0.95
N LEU A 280 -4.49 -19.19 2.08
CA LEU A 280 -3.55 -18.56 3.02
C LEU A 280 -2.83 -19.64 3.82
N ARG A 281 -1.52 -19.49 4.03
CA ARG A 281 -0.73 -20.48 4.76
C ARG A 281 -1.12 -20.49 6.24
N PRO A 282 -1.57 -21.64 6.79
CA PRO A 282 -1.70 -21.78 8.23
C PRO A 282 -0.30 -21.85 8.85
N GLY A 283 -0.10 -21.18 9.97
CA GLY A 283 1.19 -21.18 10.66
C GLY A 283 1.15 -20.36 11.93
N GLN A 284 2.26 -20.35 12.68
CA GLN A 284 2.40 -19.54 13.90
C GLN A 284 2.11 -18.06 13.66
N ARG A 285 2.48 -17.55 12.47
CA ARG A 285 2.03 -16.26 11.96
C ARG A 285 1.01 -16.51 10.86
N ARG A 286 -0.28 -16.39 11.20
CA ARG A 286 -1.37 -16.50 10.22
C ARG A 286 -1.14 -15.49 9.11
N GLU A 287 -1.02 -16.00 7.89
CA GLU A 287 -0.90 -15.16 6.71
C GLU A 287 -2.21 -14.37 6.49
N GLN A 288 -2.08 -13.10 6.11
CA GLN A 288 -3.20 -12.19 5.91
C GLN A 288 -2.94 -11.32 4.68
N ALA A 289 -4.00 -10.94 3.96
CA ALA A 289 -3.88 -9.90 2.93
C ALA A 289 -3.68 -8.53 3.59
N VAL A 290 -2.68 -7.78 3.13
CA VAL A 290 -2.29 -6.49 3.72
C VAL A 290 -2.11 -5.39 2.69
N SER A 291 -2.12 -5.72 1.40
CA SER A 291 -2.12 -4.73 0.33
C SER A 291 -3.12 -5.10 -0.74
N LEU A 292 -3.74 -4.10 -1.34
CA LEU A 292 -4.71 -4.20 -2.41
C LEU A 292 -4.20 -3.42 -3.62
N LEU A 293 -4.28 -4.03 -4.79
CA LEU A 293 -3.97 -3.37 -6.05
C LEU A 293 -4.99 -3.78 -7.11
N VAL A 294 -5.18 -2.92 -8.10
CA VAL A 294 -6.06 -3.17 -9.23
C VAL A 294 -5.22 -3.09 -10.49
N ASP A 295 -5.41 -4.05 -11.40
CA ASP A 295 -4.81 -4.00 -12.71
C ASP A 295 -5.47 -2.89 -13.54
N PRO A 296 -4.74 -1.83 -13.92
CA PRO A 296 -5.30 -0.71 -14.68
C PRO A 296 -5.82 -1.14 -16.06
N ALA A 297 -5.24 -2.17 -16.69
CA ALA A 297 -5.69 -2.68 -17.98
C ALA A 297 -7.03 -3.41 -17.86
N CYS A 298 -7.23 -4.13 -16.74
CA CYS A 298 -8.49 -4.80 -16.44
C CYS A 298 -9.58 -3.79 -16.07
N ALA A 299 -9.25 -2.77 -15.28
CA ALA A 299 -10.15 -1.68 -14.92
C ALA A 299 -10.72 -0.95 -16.15
N ALA A 300 -9.89 -0.68 -17.16
CA ALA A 300 -10.32 -0.01 -18.39
C ALA A 300 -11.36 -0.83 -19.18
N ARG A 301 -11.34 -2.16 -19.08
CA ARG A 301 -12.30 -3.06 -19.74
C ARG A 301 -13.56 -3.31 -18.92
N ALA A 302 -13.62 -2.80 -17.69
CA ALA A 302 -14.73 -3.02 -16.77
C ALA A 302 -15.94 -2.16 -17.12
N GLU A 303 -16.46 -2.25 -18.36
CA GLU A 303 -17.70 -1.56 -18.75
C GLU A 303 -18.94 -2.29 -18.22
N GLY A 304 -19.72 -1.66 -17.34
CA GLY A 304 -21.04 -2.16 -16.87
C GLY A 304 -21.18 -2.37 -15.34
N ALA A 305 -22.41 -2.61 -14.89
CA ALA A 305 -22.88 -2.54 -13.50
C ALA A 305 -22.32 -3.61 -12.50
N GLY A 306 -21.33 -4.41 -12.89
CA GLY A 306 -20.86 -5.58 -12.13
C GLY A 306 -19.80 -5.33 -11.04
N GLY A 307 -19.43 -4.08 -10.76
CA GLY A 307 -18.33 -3.75 -9.84
C GLY A 307 -16.96 -4.27 -10.32
N VAL A 308 -15.87 -3.67 -9.84
CA VAL A 308 -14.52 -4.05 -10.32
C VAL A 308 -14.03 -5.35 -9.67
N ALA A 309 -14.42 -5.62 -8.42
CA ALA A 309 -14.15 -6.88 -7.75
C ALA A 309 -14.82 -8.06 -8.48
N GLY A 310 -16.02 -7.82 -9.05
CA GLY A 310 -16.81 -8.78 -9.81
C GLY A 310 -16.12 -9.36 -11.05
N ARG A 311 -15.07 -8.69 -11.56
CA ARG A 311 -14.41 -9.06 -12.83
C ARG A 311 -13.02 -9.67 -12.66
N GLY A 312 -12.55 -9.79 -11.42
CA GLY A 312 -11.22 -10.33 -11.12
C GLY A 312 -10.05 -9.42 -11.50
N CYS A 313 -10.29 -8.10 -11.49
CA CYS A 313 -9.24 -7.09 -11.68
C CYS A 313 -8.48 -6.75 -10.40
N ALA A 314 -8.94 -7.23 -9.25
CA ALA A 314 -8.33 -6.98 -7.96
C ALA A 314 -7.31 -8.06 -7.62
N SER A 315 -6.15 -7.65 -7.14
CA SER A 315 -5.13 -8.51 -6.60
C SER A 315 -4.78 -8.09 -5.18
N VAL A 316 -4.44 -9.05 -4.34
CA VAL A 316 -4.03 -8.80 -2.95
C VAL A 316 -2.63 -9.31 -2.70
N ALA A 317 -1.86 -8.56 -1.92
CA ALA A 317 -0.57 -8.99 -1.40
C ALA A 317 -0.71 -9.43 0.06
N THR A 318 0.01 -10.47 0.44
CA THR A 318 -0.04 -11.02 1.79
C THR A 318 1.14 -10.60 2.67
N THR A 319 1.00 -10.82 3.98
CA THR A 319 2.09 -10.66 4.95
C THR A 319 3.32 -11.51 4.65
N LEU A 320 3.19 -12.57 3.84
CA LEU A 320 4.32 -13.41 3.42
C LEU A 320 4.88 -13.02 2.05
N GLY A 321 4.42 -11.92 1.46
CA GLY A 321 4.87 -11.45 0.15
C GLY A 321 4.29 -12.25 -1.02
N ARG A 322 3.23 -13.01 -0.82
CA ARG A 322 2.52 -13.64 -1.95
C ARG A 322 1.55 -12.65 -2.54
N VAL A 323 1.36 -12.71 -3.85
CA VAL A 323 0.37 -11.91 -4.55
C VAL A 323 -0.63 -12.85 -5.19
N ALA A 324 -1.91 -12.62 -4.91
CA ALA A 324 -3.01 -13.41 -5.44
C ALA A 324 -3.96 -12.53 -6.24
N GLN A 325 -4.22 -12.90 -7.50
CA GLN A 325 -5.29 -12.31 -8.27
C GLN A 325 -6.62 -12.93 -7.82
N LEU A 326 -7.56 -12.08 -7.42
CA LEU A 326 -8.86 -12.51 -6.92
C LEU A 326 -9.87 -12.59 -8.06
N ARG A 327 -10.83 -13.50 -7.95
CA ARG A 327 -12.01 -13.57 -8.82
C ARG A 327 -13.22 -14.03 -8.01
N PRO A 328 -14.43 -13.54 -8.30
CA PRO A 328 -15.62 -14.07 -7.66
C PRO A 328 -15.82 -15.54 -8.00
N ARG A 329 -16.23 -16.30 -6.99
CA ARG A 329 -16.72 -17.66 -7.17
C ARG A 329 -18.11 -17.60 -7.80
N THR A 330 -18.35 -18.38 -8.85
CA THR A 330 -19.64 -18.42 -9.54
C THR A 330 -20.79 -18.66 -8.55
N GLY A 331 -21.74 -17.72 -8.46
CA GLY A 331 -22.90 -17.81 -7.59
C GLY A 331 -22.66 -17.50 -6.11
N SER A 332 -21.50 -16.95 -5.73
CA SER A 332 -21.16 -16.59 -4.35
C SER A 332 -20.48 -15.22 -4.29
N SER A 333 -20.66 -14.49 -3.18
CA SER A 333 -19.91 -13.26 -2.86
C SER A 333 -18.51 -13.55 -2.29
N GLU A 334 -17.98 -14.73 -2.57
CA GLU A 334 -16.66 -15.17 -2.13
C GLU A 334 -15.64 -14.95 -3.24
N LEU A 335 -14.56 -14.23 -2.93
CA LEU A 335 -13.42 -14.03 -3.81
C LEU A 335 -12.40 -15.16 -3.60
N VAL A 336 -12.15 -15.93 -4.66
CA VAL A 336 -11.16 -17.00 -4.68
C VAL A 336 -9.93 -16.58 -5.50
N PRO A 337 -8.71 -17.03 -5.13
CA PRO A 337 -7.53 -16.76 -5.92
C PRO A 337 -7.58 -17.53 -7.25
N VAL A 338 -7.16 -16.88 -8.34
CA VAL A 338 -6.98 -17.52 -9.65
C VAL A 338 -5.50 -17.90 -9.84
N ASN A 339 -4.62 -16.92 -9.60
CA ASN A 339 -3.18 -17.07 -9.72
C ASN A 339 -2.55 -16.61 -8.41
N VAL A 340 -1.60 -17.39 -7.87
CA VAL A 340 -0.83 -17.03 -6.69
C VAL A 340 0.65 -17.18 -7.01
N PHE A 341 1.39 -16.10 -6.93
CA PHE A 341 2.85 -16.11 -7.09
C PHE A 341 3.53 -15.54 -5.86
N GLU A 342 4.76 -15.97 -5.61
CA GLU A 342 5.56 -15.48 -4.49
C GLU A 342 6.44 -14.33 -4.98
N ALA A 343 6.32 -13.15 -4.37
CA ALA A 343 7.34 -12.11 -4.53
C ALA A 343 8.61 -12.58 -3.82
N ARG A 344 9.44 -13.35 -4.53
CA ARG A 344 10.70 -13.88 -3.99
C ARG A 344 11.46 -12.75 -3.33
N GLY A 345 11.75 -12.88 -2.03
CA GLY A 345 12.61 -11.95 -1.33
C GLY A 345 14.01 -11.98 -1.96
N VAL A 346 14.69 -10.84 -2.00
CA VAL A 346 16.14 -10.87 -2.22
C VAL A 346 16.72 -11.57 -1.00
N GLU A 347 17.34 -12.73 -1.21
CA GLU A 347 18.17 -13.34 -0.18
C GLU A 347 19.38 -12.42 0.00
N ASP A 348 19.50 -11.83 1.18
CA ASP A 348 20.72 -11.10 1.51
C ASP A 348 21.91 -12.07 1.52
N LYS A 349 23.14 -11.58 1.35
CA LYS A 349 24.38 -12.38 1.38
C LYS A 349 24.51 -13.23 2.64
N MET A 350 23.81 -12.86 3.72
CA MET A 350 23.72 -13.61 4.97
C MET A 350 22.66 -14.73 4.96
N GLY A 351 22.02 -15.02 3.83
CA GLY A 351 20.91 -15.97 3.72
C GLY A 351 19.64 -15.53 4.44
N ARG A 352 19.61 -14.30 4.99
CA ARG A 352 18.43 -13.75 5.66
C ARG A 352 17.46 -13.27 4.59
N ARG A 353 16.36 -14.00 4.42
CA ARG A 353 15.23 -13.53 3.62
C ARG A 353 14.65 -12.30 4.31
N GLU A 354 14.88 -11.12 3.72
CA GLU A 354 14.15 -9.93 4.11
C GLU A 354 12.69 -10.17 3.71
N SER A 355 11.84 -10.40 4.71
CA SER A 355 10.44 -10.64 4.45
C SER A 355 9.87 -9.39 3.81
N VAL A 356 9.21 -9.56 2.67
CA VAL A 356 8.35 -8.54 2.05
C VAL A 356 7.20 -8.12 2.98
N ALA A 357 7.06 -8.78 4.14
CA ALA A 357 6.17 -8.46 5.23
C ALA A 357 6.32 -6.99 5.66
N GLY A 358 5.46 -6.13 5.10
CA GLY A 358 5.41 -4.70 5.39
C GLY A 358 5.57 -3.81 4.16
N GLY A 359 6.08 -4.33 3.04
CA GLY A 359 6.13 -3.59 1.79
C GLY A 359 4.74 -3.38 1.20
N ARG A 360 4.45 -2.15 0.75
CA ARG A 360 3.23 -1.85 -0.02
C ARG A 360 3.42 -2.26 -1.47
N ILE A 361 2.43 -2.93 -2.05
CA ILE A 361 2.49 -3.37 -3.46
C ILE A 361 1.51 -2.57 -4.30
N ARG A 362 1.96 -2.10 -5.46
CA ARG A 362 1.14 -1.38 -6.44
C ARG A 362 1.49 -1.81 -7.85
N ALA A 363 0.52 -1.72 -8.76
CA ALA A 363 0.80 -1.87 -10.18
C ALA A 363 1.55 -0.63 -10.71
N PHE A 364 2.59 -0.86 -11.53
CA PHE A 364 3.09 0.14 -12.48
C PHE A 364 2.23 0.15 -13.75
N ASN A 365 1.86 -1.05 -14.20
CA ASN A 365 0.95 -1.29 -15.31
C ASN A 365 0.39 -2.73 -15.20
N GLY A 366 -0.26 -3.24 -16.24
CA GLY A 366 -0.82 -4.60 -16.26
C GLY A 366 0.22 -5.73 -16.24
N ARG A 367 1.52 -5.42 -16.33
CA ARG A 367 2.61 -6.40 -16.32
C ARG A 367 3.52 -6.26 -15.10
N TYR A 368 3.87 -5.04 -14.72
CA TYR A 368 4.86 -4.79 -13.68
C TYR A 368 4.22 -4.38 -12.36
N LEU A 369 4.67 -4.99 -11.28
CA LEU A 369 4.26 -4.70 -9.91
C LEU A 369 5.44 -4.11 -9.14
N GLY A 370 5.22 -3.00 -8.46
CA GLY A 370 6.18 -2.41 -7.55
C GLY A 370 5.95 -2.89 -6.12
N VAL A 371 7.02 -3.19 -5.41
CA VAL A 371 7.04 -3.50 -3.97
C VAL A 371 7.91 -2.47 -3.28
N LEU A 372 7.29 -1.60 -2.50
CA LEU A 372 8.01 -0.61 -1.69
C LEU A 372 8.82 -1.32 -0.61
N GLN A 373 10.08 -0.92 -0.47
CA GLN A 373 11.01 -1.35 0.57
C GLN A 373 11.36 -0.12 1.42
N PRO A 374 10.53 0.23 2.43
CA PRO A 374 10.68 1.50 3.17
C PRO A 374 12.07 1.66 3.80
N ARG A 375 12.66 0.57 4.29
CA ARG A 375 13.99 0.60 4.91
C ARG A 375 15.13 0.89 3.93
N ARG A 376 14.95 0.51 2.66
CA ARG A 376 15.96 0.67 1.62
C ARG A 376 15.72 1.92 0.75
N GLN A 377 14.61 2.64 0.99
CA GLN A 377 14.14 3.73 0.11
C GLN A 377 14.16 3.30 -1.37
N SER A 378 13.58 2.14 -1.65
CA SER A 378 13.54 1.57 -3.00
C SER A 378 12.21 0.90 -3.31
N ILE A 379 11.85 0.81 -4.58
CA ILE A 379 10.70 0.03 -5.08
C ILE A 379 11.24 -1.10 -5.94
N ARG A 380 11.10 -2.34 -5.48
CA ARG A 380 11.46 -3.50 -6.30
C ARG A 380 10.36 -3.76 -7.33
N VAL A 381 10.73 -3.94 -8.58
CA VAL A 381 9.82 -4.16 -9.70
C VAL A 381 9.79 -5.66 -10.03
N LEU A 382 8.60 -6.24 -10.05
CA LEU A 382 8.33 -7.64 -10.36
C LEU A 382 7.55 -7.74 -11.66
N ASP A 383 7.85 -8.75 -12.48
CA ASP A 383 7.16 -9.05 -13.73
C ASP A 383 6.09 -10.12 -13.48
N ALA A 384 4.82 -9.69 -13.42
CA ALA A 384 3.68 -10.57 -13.18
C ALA A 384 3.47 -11.58 -14.32
N ALA A 385 3.96 -11.29 -15.53
CA ALA A 385 3.89 -12.23 -16.65
C ALA A 385 4.93 -13.36 -16.55
N ASN A 386 5.94 -13.21 -15.70
CA ASN A 386 7.00 -14.19 -15.46
C ASN A 386 7.01 -14.64 -13.99
N ASP A 387 5.84 -15.03 -13.47
CA ASP A 387 5.65 -15.53 -12.09
C ASP A 387 6.21 -14.62 -10.98
N GLY A 388 6.19 -13.31 -11.20
CA GLY A 388 6.73 -12.33 -10.26
C GLY A 388 8.26 -12.30 -10.21
N ALA A 389 8.95 -12.73 -11.27
CA ALA A 389 10.39 -12.58 -11.41
C ALA A 389 10.81 -11.11 -11.26
N GLU A 390 11.96 -10.88 -10.61
CA GLU A 390 12.46 -9.52 -10.42
C GLU A 390 12.90 -8.91 -11.75
N ALA A 391 12.26 -7.80 -12.12
CA ALA A 391 12.58 -7.03 -13.31
C ALA A 391 13.64 -5.94 -13.02
N GLY A 392 13.72 -5.48 -11.76
CA GLY A 392 14.73 -4.52 -11.31
C GLY A 392 14.36 -3.86 -9.98
N VAL A 393 15.14 -2.84 -9.59
CA VAL A 393 14.94 -2.09 -8.34
C VAL A 393 15.02 -0.60 -8.62
N LEU A 394 14.03 0.17 -8.16
CA LEU A 394 13.92 1.61 -8.28
C LEU A 394 14.32 2.32 -6.99
N LEU A 395 15.53 2.88 -6.96
CA LEU A 395 15.97 3.77 -5.87
C LEU A 395 15.15 5.06 -5.85
N LEU A 396 14.72 5.47 -4.66
CA LEU A 396 13.91 6.67 -4.45
C LEU A 396 14.81 7.86 -4.13
N PRO A 397 14.76 8.96 -4.91
CA PRO A 397 15.63 10.13 -4.74
C PRO A 397 15.11 11.10 -3.66
N THR A 398 14.50 10.58 -2.59
CA THR A 398 13.94 11.39 -1.49
C THR A 398 14.73 11.15 -0.22
N LEU A 399 15.01 12.22 0.52
CA LEU A 399 15.58 12.14 1.87
C LEU A 399 14.53 11.71 2.90
N GLU A 400 13.26 12.05 2.64
CA GLU A 400 12.14 11.70 3.49
C GLU A 400 11.76 10.22 3.31
N PRO A 401 11.43 9.50 4.39
CA PRO A 401 11.04 8.12 4.30
C PRO A 401 9.70 7.98 3.59
N ILE A 402 9.64 7.11 2.58
CA ILE A 402 8.41 6.86 1.82
C ILE A 402 7.61 5.72 2.44
N GLY A 403 6.35 5.98 2.77
CA GLY A 403 5.41 5.02 3.37
C GLY A 403 4.46 4.37 2.35
N ALA A 404 4.16 5.06 1.25
CA ALA A 404 3.32 4.53 0.18
C ALA A 404 3.66 5.15 -1.17
N PHE A 405 3.23 4.51 -2.26
CA PHE A 405 3.35 5.07 -3.60
C PHE A 405 2.14 4.68 -4.45
N CYS A 406 2.00 5.28 -5.63
CA CYS A 406 1.11 4.82 -6.69
C CYS A 406 1.63 5.29 -8.06
N THR A 407 1.10 4.75 -9.14
CA THR A 407 1.48 5.16 -10.50
C THR A 407 0.25 5.48 -11.32
N GLY A 408 0.33 6.55 -12.12
CA GLY A 408 -0.77 7.05 -12.94
C GLY A 408 -0.33 8.27 -13.75
N GLY A 409 -0.93 8.50 -14.92
CA GLY A 409 -0.65 9.69 -15.72
C GLY A 409 0.80 9.80 -16.22
N GLY A 410 1.52 8.67 -16.31
CA GLY A 410 2.95 8.65 -16.62
C GLY A 410 3.86 9.13 -15.49
N HIS A 411 3.36 9.19 -14.26
CA HIS A 411 4.13 9.60 -13.09
C HIS A 411 4.09 8.53 -11.99
N LEU A 412 5.16 8.49 -11.21
CA LEU A 412 5.25 7.83 -9.92
C LEU A 412 4.99 8.86 -8.83
N TYR A 413 4.00 8.59 -7.98
CA TYR A 413 3.69 9.42 -6.83
C TYR A 413 4.18 8.74 -5.56
N LEU A 414 4.96 9.46 -4.75
CA LEU A 414 5.55 8.99 -3.50
C LEU A 414 4.93 9.75 -2.33
N LEU A 415 4.42 9.04 -1.34
CA LEU A 415 3.85 9.60 -0.11
C LEU A 415 4.79 9.36 1.06
N GLY A 416 5.13 10.42 1.76
CA GLY A 416 6.00 10.37 2.94
C GLY A 416 5.36 9.58 4.08
N GLU A 417 6.19 9.13 5.00
CA GLU A 417 5.77 8.53 6.26
C GLU A 417 5.64 9.61 7.35
N GLY A 418 4.77 9.38 8.34
CA GLY A 418 4.60 10.26 9.49
C GLY A 418 3.39 11.20 9.41
N PRO A 419 3.26 12.15 10.35
CA PRO A 419 2.14 13.08 10.42
C PRO A 419 2.24 14.18 9.35
N GLY A 420 1.14 14.41 8.63
CA GLY A 420 1.06 15.46 7.59
C GLY A 420 2.08 15.28 6.47
N PRO A 421 2.21 14.08 5.88
CA PRO A 421 3.34 13.77 5.00
C PRO A 421 3.31 14.57 3.70
N GLY A 422 4.49 14.78 3.12
CA GLY A 422 4.63 15.31 1.76
C GLY A 422 4.21 14.31 0.69
N LEU A 423 3.89 14.83 -0.50
CA LEU A 423 3.67 14.05 -1.71
C LEU A 423 4.64 14.56 -2.79
N TRP A 424 5.36 13.64 -3.42
CA TRP A 424 6.23 13.94 -4.55
C TRP A 424 5.75 13.21 -5.79
N ARG A 425 6.01 13.78 -6.95
CA ARG A 425 5.81 13.12 -8.23
C ARG A 425 7.11 13.09 -9.03
N LEU A 426 7.34 11.97 -9.71
CA LEU A 426 8.47 11.77 -10.60
C LEU A 426 7.91 11.27 -11.94
N PRO A 427 8.34 11.81 -13.09
CA PRO A 427 7.94 11.25 -14.36
C PRO A 427 8.55 9.84 -14.50
N LEU A 428 7.73 8.90 -14.94
CA LEU A 428 8.22 7.58 -15.30
C LEU A 428 8.93 7.66 -16.65
N PRO A 429 10.04 6.92 -16.85
CA PRO A 429 10.71 6.88 -18.14
C PRO A 429 9.74 6.41 -19.22
N ASP A 430 9.80 7.04 -20.38
CA ASP A 430 9.04 6.62 -21.55
C ASP A 430 9.41 5.17 -21.91
N GLY A 431 8.41 4.31 -22.09
CA GLY A 431 8.61 2.89 -22.41
C GLY A 431 7.91 1.93 -21.45
N SER A 432 8.57 0.81 -21.15
CA SER A 432 7.99 -0.44 -20.61
C SER A 432 7.24 -0.31 -19.27
N LEU A 433 7.50 0.73 -18.48
CA LEU A 433 6.84 0.98 -17.20
C LEU A 433 5.63 1.90 -17.32
N ARG A 434 5.53 2.68 -18.39
CA ARG A 434 4.35 3.51 -18.65
C ARG A 434 3.21 2.56 -18.99
N ALA A 435 2.07 2.71 -18.32
CA ALA A 435 0.86 2.03 -18.76
C ALA A 435 0.63 2.42 -20.22
N SER A 436 0.59 1.44 -21.13
CA SER A 436 0.22 1.69 -22.52
C SER A 436 -1.23 2.16 -22.49
N HIS A 437 -1.43 3.47 -22.51
CA HIS A 437 -2.73 4.07 -22.74
C HIS A 437 -3.14 3.56 -24.11
N GLY A 438 -4.11 2.65 -24.15
CA GLY A 438 -4.30 1.74 -25.27
C GLY A 438 -4.26 2.43 -26.64
N ASP A 439 -3.23 2.09 -27.42
CA ASP A 439 -3.30 2.04 -28.89
C ASP A 439 -4.14 0.81 -29.33
N ALA A 440 -5.22 0.51 -28.60
CA ALA A 440 -6.23 -0.43 -29.06
C ALA A 440 -7.22 0.39 -29.90
N ALA A 441 -6.81 0.64 -31.15
CA ALA A 441 -7.70 1.04 -32.23
C ALA A 441 -8.50 -0.16 -32.74
#